data_AF-A0A9Q3ET25-F1
#
_entry.id   AF-A0A9Q3ET25-F1
#
_cell.length_a   1.000
_cell.length_b   1.000
_cell.length_c   1.000
_cell.angle_alpha   90.00
_cell.angle_beta   90.00
_cell.angle_gamma   90.00
#
_symmetry.space_group_name_H-M   'P 1'
#
loop_
_entity.id
_entity.type
_entity.pdbx_description
1 polymer ?
#
loop_
_entity_poly.entity_id
_entity_poly.type
_entity_poly.pdbx_seq_one_letter_code
_entity_poly.pdbx_strand_id
1 'polypeptide(L)'
;MSVTIAGSANYYYTKLNSTVSSPSTVTKGRDAIISNIDILRVTQQGRIGIPEDALIVECLLRWCIRTYAAALKPESIFEPQLKITKDLFWGDMKSGRRMHVDLNSKQGENYTVSIVDMEGTQRMISALFTTSMASQLSRIEVDKGFSIAAVLSKSQNIPNILEAVATSMTNRLRAGRNLTKISGQSWTNETFIQVDWPFFALPFSLFLLTAVLLQVSMSINRRERLMLWKFSLLPYLFHGLDDKVCIEKYSKCGMISQMEDASKKTKTRLEHGQNGAKLYVE
;
A
#
# COMPACT_ATOMS: atom_id res chain seq x y z
N MET A 1 48.84 -42.76 13.82
CA MET A 1 48.83 -41.39 13.25
C MET A 1 47.82 -40.58 14.03
N SER A 2 48.26 -39.92 15.12
CA SER A 2 47.41 -39.11 15.99
C SER A 2 47.41 -37.68 15.47
N VAL A 3 46.28 -37.23 14.93
CA VAL A 3 46.05 -35.83 14.59
C VAL A 3 45.68 -35.11 15.89
N THR A 4 46.64 -34.40 16.47
CA THR A 4 46.36 -33.44 17.54
C THR A 4 45.88 -32.16 16.88
N ILE A 5 44.56 -31.97 16.81
CA ILE A 5 43.99 -30.65 16.49
C ILE A 5 44.26 -29.78 17.73
N ALA A 6 45.28 -28.92 17.65
CA ALA A 6 45.43 -27.79 18.55
C ALA A 6 44.29 -26.80 18.26
N GLY A 7 43.10 -27.07 18.80
CA GLY A 7 42.03 -26.08 18.82
C GLY A 7 42.45 -24.97 19.76
N SER A 8 42.74 -23.77 19.24
CA SER A 8 42.88 -22.59 20.07
C SER A 8 41.54 -22.35 20.77
N ALA A 9 41.43 -22.73 22.04
CA ALA A 9 40.27 -22.38 22.83
C ALA A 9 40.32 -20.86 23.05
N ASN A 10 39.49 -20.12 22.31
CA ASN A 10 39.31 -18.70 22.56
C ASN A 10 38.43 -18.56 23.80
N TYR A 11 38.96 -17.89 24.83
CA TYR A 11 38.23 -17.59 26.05
C TYR A 11 37.57 -16.23 25.93
N TYR A 12 36.29 -16.16 26.30
CA TYR A 12 35.53 -14.92 26.29
C TYR A 12 34.93 -14.70 27.67
N TYR A 13 35.14 -13.50 28.20
CA TYR A 13 34.50 -13.02 29.42
C TYR A 13 33.71 -11.76 29.09
N THR A 14 32.45 -11.71 29.50
CA THR A 14 31.61 -10.52 29.36
C THR A 14 30.95 -10.25 30.70
N LYS A 15 31.20 -9.07 31.26
CA LYS A 15 30.55 -8.58 32.47
C LYS A 15 29.73 -7.35 32.11
N LEU A 16 28.48 -7.38 32.52
CA LEU A 16 27.54 -6.27 32.44
C LEU A 16 27.27 -5.82 33.86
N ASN A 17 27.38 -4.52 34.07
CA ASN A 17 26.95 -3.89 35.30
C ASN A 17 26.01 -2.75 34.96
N SER A 18 24.94 -2.60 35.73
CA SER A 18 23.97 -1.56 35.50
C SER A 18 23.72 -0.80 36.78
N THR A 19 23.82 0.52 36.72
CA THR A 19 23.49 1.41 37.83
C THR A 19 22.29 2.27 37.46
N VAL A 20 21.36 2.41 38.39
CA VAL A 20 20.14 3.20 38.19
C VAL A 20 20.16 4.40 39.15
N SER A 21 19.71 5.54 38.67
CA SER A 21 19.51 6.73 39.50
C SER A 21 18.23 6.54 40.31
N SER A 22 18.30 6.68 41.64
CA SER A 22 17.09 6.61 42.46
C SER A 22 16.18 7.80 42.14
N PRO A 23 14.86 7.61 41.97
CA PRO A 23 13.92 8.73 41.79
C PRO A 23 13.99 9.77 42.90
N SER A 24 14.38 9.36 44.12
CA SER A 24 14.57 10.26 45.27
C SER A 24 15.85 11.11 45.20
N THR A 25 16.77 10.79 44.29
CA THR A 25 18.03 11.51 44.07
C THR A 25 18.00 12.39 42.81
N VAL A 26 16.81 12.56 42.22
CA VAL A 26 16.61 13.31 40.99
C VAL A 26 16.88 14.79 41.24
N THR A 27 18.01 15.27 40.71
CA THR A 27 18.37 16.69 40.72
C THR A 27 17.80 17.39 39.50
N LYS A 28 17.00 18.43 39.74
CA LYS A 28 16.43 19.29 38.69
C LYS A 28 17.50 19.78 37.71
N GLY A 29 17.20 19.73 36.42
CA GLY A 29 18.05 20.24 35.35
C GLY A 29 19.17 19.30 34.88
N ARG A 30 19.35 18.13 35.49
CA ARG A 30 20.23 17.07 34.96
C ARG A 30 19.52 16.22 33.92
N ASP A 31 20.30 15.53 33.09
CA ASP A 31 19.80 14.58 32.11
C ASP A 31 18.89 13.53 32.75
N ALA A 32 17.77 13.25 32.10
CA ALA A 32 16.79 12.28 32.57
C ALA A 32 17.24 10.82 32.31
N ILE A 33 18.32 10.40 32.99
CA ILE A 33 18.93 9.08 32.83
C ILE A 33 18.12 8.02 33.58
N ILE A 34 17.73 6.97 32.87
CA ILE A 34 17.04 5.78 33.40
C ILE A 34 18.05 4.82 34.00
N SER A 35 19.11 4.48 33.26
CA SER A 35 20.12 3.52 33.67
C SER A 35 21.46 3.81 32.97
N ASN A 36 22.56 3.67 33.70
CA ASN A 36 23.90 3.59 33.14
C ASN A 36 24.32 2.12 33.07
N ILE A 37 24.82 1.70 31.91
CA ILE A 37 25.16 0.32 31.61
C ILE A 37 26.63 0.28 31.20
N ASP A 38 27.43 -0.43 31.98
CA ASP A 38 28.85 -0.65 31.75
C ASP A 38 29.05 -2.07 31.23
N ILE A 39 29.76 -2.18 30.11
CA ILE A 39 30.01 -3.44 29.43
C ILE A 39 31.51 -3.65 29.34
N LEU A 40 31.99 -4.69 30.01
CA LEU A 40 33.37 -5.15 29.90
C LEU A 40 33.37 -6.47 29.12
N ARG A 41 34.01 -6.47 27.94
CA ARG A 41 34.23 -7.67 27.14
C ARG A 41 35.73 -7.92 27.03
N VAL A 42 36.17 -9.10 27.42
CA VAL A 42 37.56 -9.53 27.33
C VAL A 42 37.65 -10.79 26.48
N THR A 43 38.55 -10.80 25.51
CA THR A 43 38.88 -11.96 24.69
C THR A 43 40.31 -12.40 24.99
N GLN A 44 40.54 -13.72 25.07
CA GLN A 44 41.88 -14.29 25.23
C GLN A 44 42.07 -15.43 24.23
N GLN A 45 43.15 -15.40 23.46
CA GLN A 45 43.59 -16.50 22.63
C GLN A 45 44.81 -17.19 23.28
N GLY A 46 44.67 -18.49 23.56
CA GLY A 46 45.81 -19.37 23.84
C GLY A 46 46.42 -19.37 25.26
N ARG A 47 46.44 -18.28 26.03
CA ARG A 47 47.10 -18.24 27.36
C ARG A 47 46.21 -17.67 28.48
N ILE A 48 45.97 -18.48 29.52
CA ILE A 48 45.18 -18.10 30.70
C ILE A 48 45.85 -16.93 31.41
N GLY A 49 45.15 -15.80 31.53
CA GLY A 49 45.55 -14.68 32.41
C GLY A 49 46.11 -13.44 31.72
N ILE A 50 46.27 -13.42 30.40
CA ILE A 50 46.63 -12.20 29.65
C ILE A 50 45.49 -11.85 28.69
N PRO A 51 44.74 -10.75 28.90
CA PRO A 51 43.74 -10.28 27.95
C PRO A 51 44.44 -9.87 26.66
N GLU A 52 43.96 -10.39 25.52
CA GLU A 52 44.48 -10.02 24.20
C GLU A 52 43.77 -8.77 23.70
N ASP A 53 42.43 -8.75 23.81
CA ASP A 53 41.63 -7.55 23.63
C ASP A 53 40.67 -7.36 24.81
N ALA A 54 40.58 -6.11 25.28
CA ALA A 54 39.58 -5.67 26.25
C ALA A 54 38.80 -4.50 25.64
N LEU A 55 37.49 -4.67 25.51
CA LEU A 55 36.56 -3.64 25.10
C LEU A 55 35.72 -3.21 26.30
N ILE A 56 35.77 -1.91 26.60
CA ILE A 56 34.91 -1.28 27.60
C ILE A 56 33.97 -0.33 26.86
N VAL A 57 32.66 -0.50 27.07
CA VAL A 57 31.63 0.37 26.50
C VAL A 57 30.73 0.84 27.64
N GLU A 58 30.57 2.16 27.74
CA GLU A 58 29.61 2.80 28.62
C GLU A 58 28.38 3.23 27.79
N CYS A 59 27.19 2.94 28.30
CA CYS A 59 25.94 3.21 27.59
C CYS A 59 24.91 3.83 28.53
N LEU A 60 24.38 4.97 28.12
CA LEU A 60 23.38 5.72 28.87
C LEU A 60 22.00 5.53 28.26
N LEU A 61 21.10 4.89 29.01
CA LEU A 61 19.69 4.88 28.66
C LEU A 61 19.01 6.10 29.30
N ARG A 62 18.48 6.99 28.47
CA ARG A 62 17.86 8.25 28.91
C ARG A 62 16.49 8.47 28.29
N TRP A 63 15.66 9.25 28.97
CA TRP A 63 14.40 9.73 28.43
C TRP A 63 14.63 10.73 27.30
N CYS A 64 13.90 10.57 26.21
CA CYS A 64 13.91 11.49 25.08
C CYS A 64 12.54 11.54 24.42
N ILE A 65 12.27 12.64 23.72
CA ILE A 65 11.12 12.81 22.85
C ILE A 65 11.54 12.41 21.44
N ARG A 66 10.78 11.53 20.81
CA ARG A 66 10.93 11.20 19.39
C ARG A 66 9.71 11.70 18.61
N THR A 67 9.93 12.64 17.70
CA THR A 67 8.91 13.13 16.78
C THR A 67 9.01 12.33 15.49
N TYR A 68 7.90 11.76 15.04
CA TYR A 68 7.83 10.96 13.82
C TYR A 68 7.02 11.69 12.76
N ALA A 69 7.51 11.70 11.53
CA ALA A 69 6.70 12.04 10.38
C ALA A 69 6.01 10.75 9.91
N ALA A 70 4.68 10.77 9.87
CA ALA A 70 3.89 9.69 9.30
C ALA A 70 3.20 10.20 8.04
N ALA A 71 3.48 9.54 6.91
CA ALA A 71 2.67 9.67 5.71
C ALA A 71 1.91 8.36 5.54
N LEU A 72 0.57 8.40 5.58
CA LEU A 72 -0.24 7.24 5.26
C LEU A 72 -0.19 7.03 3.74
N LYS A 73 0.33 5.89 3.30
CA LYS A 73 0.13 5.39 1.94
C LYS A 73 -0.95 4.31 1.96
N PRO A 74 -1.86 4.25 0.97
CA PRO A 74 -3.03 3.36 1.00
C PRO A 74 -2.71 1.85 1.08
N GLU A 75 -1.48 1.41 0.77
CA GLU A 75 -1.16 -0.02 0.64
C GLU A 75 0.14 -0.47 1.32
N SER A 76 0.89 0.41 2.00
CA SER A 76 2.16 0.01 2.63
C SER A 76 2.06 -0.08 4.15
N ILE A 77 2.77 -1.07 4.70
CA ILE A 77 3.02 -1.20 6.13
C ILE A 77 3.66 0.09 6.65
N PHE A 78 3.08 0.62 7.72
CA PHE A 78 3.42 1.87 8.39
C PHE A 78 4.88 1.87 8.86
N GLU A 79 5.74 2.67 8.23
CA GLU A 79 7.11 2.90 8.70
C GLU A 79 7.30 4.37 9.10
N PRO A 80 7.08 4.72 10.38
CA PRO A 80 7.17 6.10 10.83
C PRO A 80 8.63 6.55 10.75
N GLN A 81 8.89 7.58 9.96
CA GLN A 81 10.24 8.11 9.83
C GLN A 81 10.54 9.00 11.03
N LEU A 82 11.59 8.67 11.76
CA LEU A 82 12.06 9.48 12.88
C LEU A 82 12.54 10.84 12.33
N LYS A 83 11.91 11.92 12.77
CA LYS A 83 12.21 13.27 12.30
C LYS A 83 13.17 13.99 13.26
N ILE A 84 12.85 13.94 14.56
CA ILE A 84 13.58 14.69 15.58
C ILE A 84 13.64 13.86 16.85
N THR A 85 14.81 13.87 17.49
CA THR A 85 14.99 13.38 18.87
C THR A 85 15.40 14.56 19.74
N LYS A 86 14.71 14.77 20.86
CA LYS A 86 15.05 15.81 21.85
C LYS A 86 15.28 15.16 23.21
N ASP A 87 16.38 15.51 23.85
CA ASP A 87 16.68 15.00 25.19
C ASP A 87 15.82 15.69 26.26
N LEU A 88 15.46 14.94 27.29
CA LEU A 88 14.68 15.39 28.43
C LEU A 88 15.56 15.54 29.66
N PHE A 89 15.18 16.48 30.52
CA PHE A 89 15.85 16.79 31.77
C PHE A 89 14.89 16.56 32.93
N TRP A 90 15.44 16.19 34.08
CA TRP A 90 14.66 16.05 35.29
C TRP A 90 14.07 17.39 35.74
N GLY A 91 12.77 17.39 35.97
CA GLY A 91 12.01 18.49 36.54
C GLY A 91 11.79 18.33 38.05
N ASP A 92 10.70 18.93 38.53
CA ASP A 92 10.32 18.82 39.94
C ASP A 92 9.57 17.51 40.21
N MET A 93 9.81 16.93 41.39
CA MET A 93 9.04 15.79 41.87
C MET A 93 7.76 16.30 42.54
N LYS A 94 6.59 15.83 42.09
CA LYS A 94 5.29 16.22 42.66
C LYS A 94 4.77 15.12 43.58
N SER A 95 4.70 15.41 44.87
CA SER A 95 4.08 14.51 45.85
C SER A 95 2.55 14.71 45.85
N GLY A 96 1.81 13.68 45.46
CA GLY A 96 0.34 13.63 45.52
C GLY A 96 -0.15 12.19 45.68
N ARG A 97 -1.45 11.93 45.50
CA ARG A 97 -2.04 10.57 45.65
C ARG A 97 -1.42 9.52 44.71
N ARG A 98 -0.77 9.97 43.62
CA ARG A 98 0.14 9.20 42.78
C ARG A 98 1.41 10.02 42.60
N MET A 99 2.57 9.45 42.88
CA MET A 99 3.85 10.16 42.78
C MET A 99 4.31 10.23 41.31
N HIS A 100 4.63 11.44 40.85
CA HIS A 100 5.07 11.69 39.48
C HIS A 100 6.33 12.56 39.49
N VAL A 101 7.17 12.36 38.49
CA VAL A 101 8.34 13.20 38.21
C VAL A 101 8.11 13.93 36.89
N ASP A 102 8.34 15.23 36.91
CA ASP A 102 8.29 16.05 35.70
C ASP A 102 9.56 15.80 34.85
N LEU A 103 9.39 15.76 33.54
CA LEU A 103 10.44 15.72 32.53
C LEU A 103 10.30 16.96 31.65
N ASN A 104 11.33 17.79 31.63
CA ASN A 104 11.31 19.07 30.94
C ASN A 104 12.17 19.01 29.68
N SER A 105 11.66 19.57 28.59
CA SER A 105 12.43 19.83 27.38
C SER A 105 13.07 21.22 27.46
N LYS A 106 14.22 21.43 26.79
CA LYS A 106 14.82 22.77 26.64
C LYS A 106 13.87 23.79 26.00
N GLN A 107 12.85 23.33 25.28
CA GLN A 107 11.86 24.15 24.58
C GLN A 107 10.59 24.43 25.41
N GLY A 108 10.58 24.06 26.70
CA GLY A 108 9.48 24.38 27.63
C GLY A 108 8.30 23.40 27.61
N GLU A 109 8.42 22.27 26.92
CA GLU A 109 7.44 21.19 27.01
C GLU A 109 7.68 20.38 28.30
N ASN A 110 6.62 20.19 29.10
CA ASN A 110 6.68 19.44 30.35
C ASN A 110 5.88 18.14 30.21
N TYR A 111 6.50 17.02 30.57
CA TYR A 111 5.91 15.70 30.59
C TYR A 111 5.97 15.14 32.01
N THR A 112 5.13 14.16 32.33
CA THR A 112 5.11 13.55 33.65
C THR A 112 5.22 12.05 33.53
N VAL A 113 6.07 11.43 34.33
CA VAL A 113 6.20 9.98 34.42
C VAL A 113 5.87 9.54 35.85
N SER A 114 5.10 8.46 35.96
CA SER A 114 4.79 7.81 37.22
C SER A 114 6.06 7.20 37.82
N ILE A 115 6.32 7.49 39.09
CA ILE A 115 7.54 7.02 39.78
C ILE A 115 7.54 5.51 39.92
N VAL A 116 6.37 4.90 40.16
CA VAL A 116 6.25 3.44 40.32
C VAL A 116 6.61 2.73 39.02
N ASP A 117 6.16 3.26 37.88
CA ASP A 117 6.47 2.69 36.56
C ASP A 117 7.95 2.89 36.21
N MET A 118 8.51 4.04 36.58
CA MET A 118 9.94 4.32 36.43
C MET A 118 10.77 3.35 37.26
N GLU A 119 10.49 3.17 38.56
CA GLU A 119 11.23 2.25 39.44
C GLU A 119 11.11 0.80 38.96
N GLY A 120 9.92 0.37 38.57
CA GLY A 120 9.71 -0.97 38.01
C GLY A 120 10.54 -1.20 36.76
N THR A 121 10.58 -0.20 35.87
CA THR A 121 11.39 -0.25 34.64
C THR A 121 12.89 -0.27 34.97
N GLN A 122 13.34 0.56 35.90
CA GLN A 122 14.73 0.61 36.33
C GLN A 122 15.18 -0.71 36.95
N ARG A 123 14.38 -1.31 37.83
CA ARG A 123 14.68 -2.63 38.45
C ARG A 123 14.76 -3.74 37.41
N MET A 124 13.86 -3.73 36.43
CA MET A 124 13.89 -4.70 35.35
C MET A 124 15.16 -4.56 34.50
N ILE A 125 15.53 -3.33 34.14
CA ILE A 125 16.74 -3.06 33.35
C ILE A 125 17.98 -3.43 34.15
N SER A 126 18.06 -3.05 35.43
CA SER A 126 19.20 -3.41 36.27
C SER A 126 19.34 -4.92 36.40
N ALA A 127 18.24 -5.67 36.54
CA ALA A 127 18.26 -7.12 36.58
C ALA A 127 18.74 -7.75 35.26
N LEU A 128 18.34 -7.18 34.12
CA LEU A 128 18.76 -7.67 32.80
C LEU A 128 20.24 -7.40 32.52
N PHE A 129 20.75 -6.23 32.90
CA PHE A 129 22.11 -5.77 32.58
C PHE A 129 23.11 -5.93 33.74
N THR A 130 22.76 -6.64 34.81
CA THR A 130 23.71 -7.01 35.88
C THR A 130 23.96 -8.51 35.83
N THR A 131 24.84 -8.93 34.92
CA THR A 131 25.14 -10.35 34.70
C THR A 131 26.55 -10.52 34.12
N SER A 132 27.13 -11.71 34.28
CA SER A 132 28.43 -12.05 33.71
C SER A 132 28.42 -13.41 33.04
N MET A 133 29.17 -13.56 31.94
CA MET A 133 29.33 -14.81 31.20
C MET A 133 30.82 -15.11 30.97
N ALA A 134 31.22 -16.37 31.14
CA ALA A 134 32.55 -16.88 30.80
C ALA A 134 32.44 -18.16 29.96
N SER A 135 33.35 -18.38 29.00
CA SER A 135 33.21 -19.47 28.02
C SER A 135 33.58 -20.88 28.51
N GLN A 136 34.45 -21.06 29.51
CA GLN A 136 34.84 -22.38 30.05
C GLN A 136 35.45 -22.25 31.47
N LEU A 137 34.63 -22.35 32.53
CA LEU A 137 34.97 -22.77 33.92
C LEU A 137 33.81 -22.52 34.90
N SER A 138 32.84 -21.66 34.55
CA SER A 138 31.63 -21.52 35.35
C SER A 138 30.64 -22.63 34.98
N ARG A 139 30.34 -23.52 35.94
CA ARG A 139 29.03 -24.17 35.99
C ARG A 139 28.02 -23.10 35.66
N ILE A 140 27.33 -23.27 34.53
CA ILE A 140 26.30 -22.34 34.14
C ILE A 140 25.21 -22.55 35.19
N GLU A 141 25.14 -21.66 36.17
CA GLU A 141 23.86 -21.35 36.80
C GLU A 141 23.05 -20.71 35.67
N VAL A 142 22.52 -21.57 34.79
CA VAL A 142 21.47 -21.20 33.85
C VAL A 142 20.28 -20.99 34.76
N ASP A 143 20.23 -19.82 35.38
CA ASP A 143 18.96 -19.28 35.77
C ASP A 143 18.15 -19.26 34.45
N LYS A 144 17.08 -20.05 34.41
CA LYS A 144 16.33 -20.40 33.19
C LYS A 144 15.64 -19.16 32.63
N GLY A 145 16.42 -18.25 32.05
CA GLY A 145 16.02 -16.92 31.64
C GLY A 145 16.87 -16.38 30.50
N PHE A 146 16.39 -15.30 29.89
CA PHE A 146 17.05 -14.60 28.80
C PHE A 146 18.38 -13.97 29.28
N SER A 147 19.52 -14.49 28.82
CA SER A 147 20.85 -13.94 29.13
C SER A 147 21.30 -12.97 28.03
N ILE A 148 21.21 -11.67 28.31
CA ILE A 148 21.67 -10.63 27.39
C ILE A 148 23.20 -10.63 27.23
N ALA A 149 23.95 -11.08 28.24
CA ALA A 149 25.40 -11.22 28.15
C ALA A 149 25.84 -12.20 27.05
N ALA A 150 25.09 -13.30 26.86
CA ALA A 150 25.39 -14.27 25.80
C ALA A 150 25.15 -13.72 24.39
N VAL A 151 24.17 -12.83 24.23
CA VAL A 151 23.90 -12.15 22.96
C VAL A 151 24.98 -11.10 22.70
N LEU A 152 25.31 -10.29 23.69
CA LEU A 152 26.30 -9.22 23.58
C LEU A 152 27.73 -9.77 23.38
N SER A 153 28.07 -10.89 24.01
CA SER A 153 29.39 -11.52 23.86
C SER A 153 29.68 -11.95 22.42
N LYS A 154 28.65 -12.34 21.66
CA LYS A 154 28.77 -12.76 20.26
C LYS A 154 28.61 -11.62 19.26
N SER A 155 28.13 -10.46 19.71
CA SER A 155 27.86 -9.32 18.84
C SER A 155 29.11 -8.53 18.47
N GLN A 156 29.17 -8.09 17.21
CA GLN A 156 30.23 -7.18 16.74
C GLN A 156 29.93 -5.72 17.09
N ASN A 157 28.67 -5.30 16.99
CA ASN A 157 28.23 -3.90 17.18
C ASN A 157 27.29 -3.78 18.38
N ILE A 158 27.86 -3.59 19.56
CA ILE A 158 27.12 -3.36 20.82
C ILE A 158 26.21 -2.12 20.76
N PRO A 159 26.64 -0.96 20.21
CA PRO A 159 25.79 0.23 20.16
C PRO A 159 24.49 0.01 19.39
N ASN A 160 24.55 -0.67 18.24
CA ASN A 160 23.37 -0.95 17.41
C ASN A 160 22.36 -1.86 18.13
N ILE A 161 22.85 -2.83 18.91
CA ILE A 161 21.96 -3.70 19.71
C ILE A 161 21.26 -2.89 20.79
N LEU A 162 21.98 -2.03 21.50
CA LEU A 162 21.39 -1.19 22.54
C LEU A 162 20.40 -0.18 21.96
N GLU A 163 20.67 0.37 20.77
CA GLU A 163 19.72 1.20 20.04
C GLU A 163 18.46 0.43 19.62
N ALA A 164 18.61 -0.82 19.17
CA ALA A 164 17.48 -1.70 18.85
C ALA A 164 16.66 -2.05 20.10
N VAL A 165 17.31 -2.27 21.25
CA VAL A 165 16.63 -2.47 22.54
C VAL A 165 15.84 -1.22 22.94
N ALA A 166 16.46 -0.04 22.88
CA ALA A 166 15.78 1.22 23.19
C ALA A 166 14.58 1.48 22.26
N THR A 167 14.71 1.15 20.98
CA THR A 167 13.64 1.27 19.99
C THR A 167 12.51 0.27 20.24
N SER A 168 12.84 -0.98 20.58
CA SER A 168 11.86 -2.00 20.94
C SER A 168 11.08 -1.61 22.21
N MET A 169 11.76 -1.12 23.24
CA MET A 169 11.12 -0.59 24.45
C MET A 169 10.19 0.57 24.12
N THR A 170 10.63 1.51 23.29
CA THR A 170 9.81 2.65 22.82
C THR A 170 8.55 2.16 22.11
N ASN A 171 8.67 1.18 21.21
CA ASN A 171 7.54 0.62 20.49
C ASN A 171 6.55 -0.10 21.40
N ARG A 172 7.05 -0.80 22.43
CA ARG A 172 6.19 -1.43 23.46
C ARG A 172 5.45 -0.42 24.30
N LEU A 173 6.12 0.66 24.73
CA LEU A 173 5.47 1.77 25.43
C LEU A 173 4.39 2.42 24.55
N ARG A 174 4.64 2.59 23.24
CA ARG A 174 3.68 3.11 22.24
C ARG A 174 2.52 2.17 21.90
N ALA A 175 2.59 0.89 22.27
CA ALA A 175 1.57 -0.12 22.00
C ALA A 175 0.81 -0.59 23.26
N GLY A 176 1.03 0.07 24.41
CA GLY A 176 0.38 -0.26 25.68
C GLY A 176 -1.15 -0.08 25.70
N ARG A 177 -1.81 -0.60 26.74
CA ARG A 177 -3.28 -0.49 26.88
C ARG A 177 -3.75 0.91 27.31
N ASN A 178 -2.94 1.63 28.09
CA ASN A 178 -3.24 2.96 28.63
C ASN A 178 -2.60 4.08 27.80
N LEU A 179 -2.78 4.03 26.48
CA LEU A 179 -2.24 5.03 25.58
C LEU A 179 -3.19 6.20 25.38
N THR A 180 -2.64 7.41 25.43
CA THR A 180 -3.29 8.58 24.87
C THR A 180 -3.26 8.46 23.35
N LYS A 181 -4.36 7.99 22.75
CA LYS A 181 -4.50 7.95 21.29
C LYS A 181 -4.74 9.37 20.78
N ILE A 182 -3.85 9.84 19.92
CA ILE A 182 -4.04 11.11 19.22
C ILE A 182 -4.76 10.78 17.91
N SER A 183 -5.97 11.30 17.74
CA SER A 183 -6.70 11.21 16.47
C SER A 183 -6.03 12.12 15.44
N GLY A 184 -5.41 11.53 14.42
CA GLY A 184 -4.92 12.25 13.25
C GLY A 184 -5.92 12.17 12.09
N GLN A 185 -6.00 13.21 11.27
CA GLN A 185 -6.71 13.12 9.99
C GLN A 185 -5.82 12.41 8.97
N SER A 186 -6.29 11.27 8.47
CA SER A 186 -5.66 10.57 7.34
C SER A 186 -6.24 11.12 6.05
N TRP A 187 -5.39 11.65 5.18
CA TRP A 187 -5.78 12.06 3.83
C TRP A 187 -5.64 10.84 2.92
N THR A 188 -6.76 10.41 2.35
CA THR A 188 -6.79 9.37 1.31
C THR A 188 -7.03 10.04 -0.03
N ASN A 189 -6.28 9.65 -1.06
CA ASN A 189 -6.52 10.11 -2.41
C ASN A 189 -7.80 9.44 -2.93
N GLU A 190 -8.92 10.18 -2.95
CA GLU A 190 -10.13 9.75 -3.66
C GLU A 190 -10.08 10.25 -5.11
N THR A 191 -10.33 9.35 -6.05
CA THR A 191 -10.45 9.70 -7.46
C THR A 191 -11.82 10.30 -7.72
N PHE A 192 -11.90 11.63 -7.82
CA PHE A 192 -13.11 12.31 -8.28
C PHE A 192 -13.16 12.25 -9.81
N ILE A 193 -14.11 11.48 -10.36
CA ILE A 193 -14.39 11.46 -11.80
C ILE A 193 -15.38 12.59 -12.09
N GLN A 194 -14.91 13.66 -12.72
CA GLN A 194 -15.79 14.70 -13.26
C GLN A 194 -16.35 14.22 -14.59
N VAL A 195 -17.66 14.02 -14.66
CA VAL A 195 -18.35 13.66 -15.90
C VAL A 195 -18.76 14.95 -16.61
N ASP A 196 -18.12 15.23 -17.75
CA ASP A 196 -18.46 16.37 -18.59
C ASP A 196 -19.70 16.06 -19.46
N TRP A 197 -20.89 16.35 -18.91
CA TRP A 197 -22.18 16.25 -19.61
C TRP A 197 -22.30 16.99 -20.95
N PRO A 198 -21.61 18.12 -21.22
CA PRO A 198 -21.75 18.84 -22.49
C PRO A 198 -21.40 18.00 -23.72
N PHE A 199 -20.48 17.03 -23.59
CA PHE A 199 -20.13 16.13 -24.71
C PHE A 199 -21.26 15.18 -25.10
N PHE A 200 -22.20 14.88 -24.20
CA PHE A 200 -23.36 14.04 -24.50
C PHE A 200 -24.49 14.78 -25.21
N ALA A 201 -24.51 16.12 -25.16
CA ALA A 201 -25.55 16.91 -25.84
C ALA A 201 -25.50 16.76 -27.35
N LEU A 202 -24.29 16.69 -27.92
CA LEU A 202 -24.07 16.56 -29.37
C LEU A 202 -24.59 15.22 -29.94
N PRO A 203 -24.17 14.03 -29.46
CA PRO A 203 -24.69 12.76 -29.96
C PRO A 203 -26.19 12.60 -29.71
N PHE A 204 -26.71 13.14 -28.60
CA PHE A 204 -28.14 13.10 -28.31
C PHE A 204 -28.96 13.96 -29.31
N SER A 205 -28.47 15.16 -29.64
CA SER A 205 -29.10 16.03 -30.64
C SER A 205 -29.11 15.39 -32.04
N LEU A 206 -28.00 14.75 -32.44
CA LEU A 206 -27.91 14.01 -33.70
C LEU A 206 -28.93 12.87 -33.74
N PHE A 207 -29.04 12.09 -32.67
CA PHE A 207 -30.01 11.01 -32.60
C PHE A 207 -31.45 11.51 -32.76
N LEU A 208 -31.81 12.59 -32.05
CA LEU A 208 -33.13 13.21 -32.19
C LEU A 208 -33.39 13.75 -33.59
N LEU A 209 -32.43 14.44 -34.20
CA LEU A 209 -32.57 15.00 -35.53
C LEU A 209 -32.75 13.90 -36.58
N THR A 210 -31.96 12.82 -36.49
CA THR A 210 -32.08 11.68 -37.41
C THR A 210 -33.42 10.95 -37.27
N ALA A 211 -33.91 10.77 -36.03
CA ALA A 211 -35.21 10.17 -35.77
C ALA A 211 -36.35 11.00 -36.37
N VAL A 212 -36.30 12.34 -36.21
CA VAL A 212 -37.29 13.26 -36.80
C VAL A 212 -37.24 13.23 -38.32
N LEU A 213 -36.05 13.31 -38.91
CA LEU A 213 -35.90 13.25 -40.37
C LEU A 213 -36.41 11.93 -40.95
N LEU A 214 -36.17 10.82 -40.26
CA LEU A 214 -36.68 9.51 -40.65
C LEU A 214 -38.22 9.48 -40.60
N GLN A 215 -38.82 9.98 -39.51
CA GLN A 215 -40.28 10.04 -39.37
C GLN A 215 -40.94 10.95 -40.42
N VAL A 216 -40.32 12.10 -40.71
CA VAL A 216 -40.78 13.02 -41.75
C VAL A 216 -40.69 12.36 -43.12
N SER A 217 -39.55 11.75 -43.45
CA SER A 217 -39.36 11.02 -44.70
C SER A 217 -40.39 9.89 -44.86
N MET A 218 -40.61 9.09 -43.83
CA MET A 218 -41.60 8.02 -43.84
C MET A 218 -43.04 8.54 -44.00
N SER A 219 -43.35 9.67 -43.39
CA SER A 219 -44.67 10.31 -43.47
C SER A 219 -44.95 10.92 -44.84
N ILE A 220 -43.97 11.62 -45.42
CA ILE A 220 -44.06 12.16 -46.79
C ILE A 220 -44.16 11.03 -47.80
N ASN A 221 -43.31 10.01 -47.68
CA ASN A 221 -43.33 8.84 -48.56
C ASN A 221 -44.68 8.11 -48.50
N ARG A 222 -45.29 8.02 -47.30
CA ARG A 222 -46.63 7.44 -47.12
C ARG A 222 -47.74 8.31 -47.71
N ARG A 223 -47.64 9.65 -47.61
CA ARG A 223 -48.64 10.59 -48.14
C ARG A 223 -48.63 10.64 -49.67
N GLU A 224 -47.45 10.72 -50.26
CA GLU A 224 -47.26 10.82 -51.71
C GLU A 224 -47.45 9.47 -52.44
N ARG A 225 -47.73 8.38 -51.71
CA ARG A 225 -47.84 7.00 -52.23
C ARG A 225 -46.70 6.67 -53.21
N LEU A 226 -45.51 7.20 -52.94
CA LEU A 226 -44.34 6.93 -53.75
C LEU A 226 -44.09 5.43 -53.62
N MET A 227 -44.28 4.73 -54.73
CA MET A 227 -43.97 3.30 -54.79
C MET A 227 -42.50 3.16 -54.40
N LEU A 228 -42.23 2.42 -53.33
CA LEU A 228 -40.89 2.04 -52.93
C LEU A 228 -40.23 1.35 -54.13
N TRP A 229 -39.53 2.13 -54.95
CA TRP A 229 -38.62 1.64 -55.96
C TRP A 229 -37.47 1.00 -55.19
N LYS A 230 -37.67 -0.26 -54.77
CA LYS A 230 -36.54 -1.17 -54.63
C LYS A 230 -35.75 -1.06 -55.93
N PHE A 231 -34.42 -0.99 -55.87
CA PHE A 231 -33.52 -1.02 -57.03
C PHE A 231 -33.65 -2.35 -57.80
N SER A 232 -34.80 -2.59 -58.39
CA SER A 232 -35.16 -3.80 -59.11
C SER A 232 -35.02 -3.50 -60.59
N LEU A 233 -34.31 -4.36 -61.32
CA LEU A 233 -34.17 -4.26 -62.78
C LEU A 233 -35.48 -4.56 -63.53
N LEU A 234 -36.54 -5.01 -62.84
CA LEU A 234 -37.80 -5.40 -63.46
C LEU A 234 -38.43 -4.31 -64.35
N PRO A 235 -38.56 -3.03 -63.93
CA PRO A 235 -39.16 -2.00 -64.79
C PRO A 235 -38.38 -1.81 -66.09
N TYR A 236 -37.06 -2.02 -66.06
CA TYR A 236 -36.20 -1.93 -67.25
C TYR A 236 -36.42 -3.12 -68.20
N LEU A 237 -36.63 -4.33 -67.69
CA LEU A 237 -36.95 -5.52 -68.49
C LEU A 237 -38.35 -5.43 -69.14
N PHE A 238 -39.33 -4.87 -68.45
CA PHE A 238 -40.71 -4.77 -68.96
C PHE A 238 -40.92 -3.63 -69.97
N HIS A 239 -40.05 -2.60 -69.97
CA HIS A 239 -40.10 -1.49 -70.93
C HIS A 239 -39.99 -1.93 -72.41
N GLY A 240 -39.35 -3.07 -72.69
CA GLY A 240 -39.14 -3.57 -74.05
C GLY A 240 -40.13 -4.64 -74.53
N LEU A 241 -41.05 -5.12 -73.67
CA LEU A 241 -42.10 -6.06 -74.06
C LEU A 241 -43.29 -5.27 -74.62
N ASP A 242 -43.65 -5.55 -75.88
CA ASP A 242 -44.70 -4.86 -76.64
C ASP A 242 -45.95 -4.57 -75.79
N ASP A 243 -46.35 -3.30 -75.70
CA ASP A 243 -47.35 -2.76 -74.76
C ASP A 243 -48.68 -3.55 -74.76
N LYS A 244 -48.97 -4.21 -75.88
CA LYS A 244 -50.18 -5.02 -76.08
C LYS A 244 -50.24 -6.23 -75.14
N VAL A 245 -49.11 -6.89 -74.85
CA VAL A 245 -49.07 -8.09 -73.98
C VAL A 245 -49.28 -7.72 -72.51
N CYS A 246 -48.71 -6.59 -72.08
CA CYS A 246 -48.88 -6.09 -70.72
C CYS A 246 -50.30 -5.58 -70.45
N ILE A 247 -50.99 -5.03 -71.45
CA ILE A 247 -52.35 -4.50 -71.26
C ILE A 247 -53.41 -5.59 -71.39
N GLU A 248 -53.21 -6.57 -72.28
CA GLU A 248 -54.25 -7.57 -72.62
C GLU A 248 -54.30 -8.75 -71.63
N LYS A 249 -53.15 -9.18 -71.08
CA LYS A 249 -53.09 -10.37 -70.21
C LYS A 249 -52.98 -10.05 -68.71
N TYR A 250 -52.46 -8.87 -68.35
CA TYR A 250 -52.23 -8.48 -66.96
C TYR A 250 -52.69 -7.05 -66.72
N SER A 251 -53.91 -6.87 -66.19
CA SER A 251 -54.50 -5.55 -65.89
C SER A 251 -53.50 -4.61 -65.19
N LYS A 252 -52.91 -3.70 -65.99
CA LYS A 252 -51.98 -2.62 -65.61
C LYS A 252 -50.71 -3.06 -64.87
N CYS A 253 -49.58 -3.15 -65.58
CA CYS A 253 -48.23 -3.25 -64.99
C CYS A 253 -47.77 -1.92 -64.34
N GLY A 254 -48.52 -1.39 -63.39
CA GLY A 254 -48.19 -0.13 -62.69
C GLY A 254 -47.42 -0.33 -61.39
N MET A 255 -47.54 -1.49 -60.74
CA MET A 255 -46.95 -1.78 -59.43
C MET A 255 -45.87 -2.86 -59.53
N ILE A 256 -44.73 -2.69 -58.85
CA ILE A 256 -43.58 -3.59 -58.99
C ILE A 256 -43.85 -5.02 -58.52
N SER A 257 -44.75 -5.21 -57.55
CA SER A 257 -45.21 -6.53 -57.11
C SER A 257 -45.99 -7.25 -58.22
N GLN A 258 -46.76 -6.50 -59.01
CA GLN A 258 -47.50 -7.04 -60.15
C GLN A 258 -46.55 -7.39 -61.30
N MET A 259 -45.50 -6.59 -61.51
CA MET A 259 -44.42 -6.93 -62.45
C MET A 259 -43.65 -8.19 -62.02
N GLU A 260 -43.39 -8.36 -60.72
CA GLU A 260 -42.73 -9.55 -60.19
C GLU A 260 -43.59 -10.82 -60.34
N ASP A 261 -44.89 -10.71 -60.07
CA ASP A 261 -45.82 -11.82 -60.29
C ASP A 261 -45.98 -12.16 -61.77
N ALA A 262 -45.97 -11.15 -62.65
CA ALA A 262 -46.00 -11.33 -64.09
C ALA A 262 -44.71 -11.97 -64.62
N SER A 263 -43.53 -11.60 -64.10
CA SER A 263 -42.25 -12.17 -64.53
C SER A 263 -42.12 -13.64 -64.15
N LYS A 264 -42.69 -14.06 -63.01
CA LYS A 264 -42.69 -15.48 -62.59
C LYS A 264 -43.54 -16.36 -63.51
N LYS A 265 -44.55 -15.80 -64.18
CA LYS A 265 -45.54 -16.54 -64.98
C LYS A 265 -45.29 -16.46 -66.48
N THR A 266 -44.46 -15.52 -66.92
CA THR A 266 -44.18 -15.30 -68.34
C THR A 266 -42.96 -16.10 -68.77
N LYS A 267 -43.13 -17.02 -69.71
CA LYS A 267 -42.01 -17.65 -70.43
C LYS A 267 -41.65 -16.78 -71.61
N THR A 268 -40.37 -16.44 -71.73
CA THR A 268 -39.88 -15.62 -72.84
C THR A 268 -38.80 -16.35 -73.59
N ARG A 269 -38.86 -16.30 -74.91
CA ARG A 269 -37.80 -16.77 -75.80
C ARG A 269 -37.00 -15.58 -76.31
N LEU A 270 -35.68 -15.70 -76.28
CA LEU A 270 -34.79 -14.70 -76.87
C LEU A 270 -34.57 -15.05 -78.35
N GLU A 271 -34.93 -14.17 -79.25
CA GLU A 271 -34.63 -14.32 -80.67
C GLU A 271 -33.76 -13.15 -81.16
N HIS A 272 -32.80 -13.46 -82.03
CA HIS A 272 -31.86 -12.47 -82.53
C HIS A 272 -32.36 -11.90 -83.86
N GLY A 273 -32.89 -10.67 -83.82
CA GLY A 273 -33.25 -9.91 -85.01
C GLY A 273 -32.05 -9.13 -85.54
N GLN A 274 -32.13 -8.65 -86.78
CA GLN A 274 -31.06 -7.85 -87.41
C GLN A 274 -30.73 -6.55 -86.65
N ASN A 275 -31.59 -6.11 -85.72
CA ASN A 275 -31.40 -4.92 -84.88
C ASN A 275 -31.09 -5.27 -83.39
N GLY A 276 -30.61 -6.49 -83.12
CA GLY A 276 -30.26 -6.95 -81.77
C GLY A 276 -31.22 -8.02 -81.21
N ALA A 277 -30.87 -8.56 -80.04
CA ALA A 277 -31.66 -9.60 -79.38
C ALA A 277 -32.94 -9.00 -78.77
N LYS A 278 -34.10 -9.56 -79.13
CA LYS A 278 -35.40 -9.18 -78.58
C LYS A 278 -36.01 -10.37 -77.82
N LEU A 279 -36.67 -10.05 -76.72
CA LEU A 279 -37.41 -11.03 -75.92
C LEU A 279 -38.85 -11.10 -76.44
N TYR A 280 -39.26 -12.30 -76.83
CA TYR A 280 -40.62 -12.60 -77.25
C TYR A 280 -41.29 -13.43 -76.16
N VAL A 281 -42.55 -13.13 -75.88
CA VAL A 281 -43.36 -13.89 -74.92
C VAL A 281 -43.94 -15.12 -75.63
N GLU A 282 -43.80 -16.30 -75.03
CA GLU A 282 -44.46 -17.54 -75.47
C GLU A 282 -45.93 -17.63 -75.02
#